data_AF-A0AAJ1JFK6-F1
#
_entry.id   AF-A0AAJ1JFK6-F1
#
_cell.length_a   1.000
_cell.length_b   1.000
_cell.length_c   1.000
_cell.angle_alpha   90.00
_cell.angle_beta   90.00
_cell.angle_gamma   90.00
#
_symmetry.space_group_name_H-M   'P 1'
#
loop_
_entity.id
_entity.type
_entity.pdbx_description
1 polymer ?
#
loop_
_entity_poly.entity_id
_entity_poly.type
_entity_poly.pdbx_seq_one_letter_code
_entity_poly.pdbx_strand_id
1 'polypeptide(L)'
;MAKPEITLPLNEKGARNIFVGQGHFIAGESLYIRFQNGPYSYLLYQGEGRGWAFKGLAVYKNNKLINKKECQNWNSFDLYDILNYQIRTDPALELYDSPYSFDPNSNE
;
A
#
# COMPACT_ATOMS: atom_id res chain seq x y z
N MET A 1 8.68 12.28 -24.45
CA MET A 1 8.66 11.91 -23.02
C MET A 1 7.58 10.84 -22.83
N ALA A 2 7.90 9.72 -22.17
CA ALA A 2 6.91 8.68 -21.90
C ALA A 2 5.85 9.21 -20.93
N LYS A 3 4.57 8.97 -21.24
CA LYS A 3 3.47 9.31 -20.32
C LYS A 3 3.62 8.43 -19.07
N PRO A 4 3.52 8.99 -17.85
CA PRO A 4 3.58 8.17 -16.63
C PRO A 4 2.49 7.10 -16.71
N GLU A 5 2.87 5.84 -16.52
CA GLU A 5 1.95 4.70 -16.56
C GLU A 5 0.89 4.81 -15.46
N ILE A 6 1.21 5.50 -14.36
CA ILE A 6 0.32 5.87 -13.27
C ILE A 6 0.61 7.31 -12.89
N THR A 7 -0.43 8.16 -12.86
CA THR A 7 -0.35 9.52 -12.32
C THR A 7 -1.39 9.68 -11.24
N LEU A 8 -1.00 10.28 -10.12
CA LEU A 8 -1.93 10.63 -9.06
C LEU A 8 -2.95 11.63 -9.61
N PRO A 9 -4.26 11.44 -9.37
CA PRO A 9 -5.24 12.49 -9.63
C PRO A 9 -5.00 13.62 -8.60
N LEU A 10 -4.20 14.62 -8.98
CA LEU A 10 -3.82 15.76 -8.12
C LEU A 10 -4.93 16.82 -7.97
N ASN A 11 -6.20 16.43 -8.15
CA ASN A 11 -7.33 17.31 -7.84
C ASN A 11 -7.85 17.02 -6.42
N GLU A 12 -8.58 17.97 -5.83
CA GLU A 12 -9.12 17.82 -4.46
C GLU A 12 -9.95 16.55 -4.26
N LYS A 13 -10.57 16.02 -5.33
CA LYS A 13 -11.28 14.74 -5.30
C LYS A 13 -10.33 13.54 -5.24
N GLY A 14 -9.22 13.57 -5.96
CA GLY A 14 -8.23 12.50 -5.99
C GLY A 14 -7.42 12.40 -4.69
N ALA A 15 -7.19 13.53 -4.00
CA ALA A 15 -6.64 13.52 -2.64
C ALA A 15 -7.53 12.78 -1.63
N ARG A 16 -8.86 12.76 -1.83
CA ARG A 16 -9.80 11.99 -0.99
C ARG A 16 -9.73 10.48 -1.21
N ASN A 17 -9.05 10.04 -2.26
CA ASN A 17 -8.88 8.64 -2.64
C ASN A 17 -7.49 8.10 -2.24
N ILE A 18 -6.80 8.83 -1.37
CA ILE A 18 -5.52 8.44 -0.78
C ILE A 18 -5.78 8.04 0.65
N PHE A 19 -5.34 6.83 1.00
CA PHE A 19 -5.53 6.26 2.32
C PHE A 19 -4.22 5.70 2.84
N VAL A 20 -4.06 5.70 4.15
CA VAL A 20 -2.97 5.00 4.83
C VAL A 20 -3.54 3.82 5.59
N GLY A 21 -2.86 2.68 5.54
CA GLY A 21 -3.24 1.52 6.33
C GLY A 21 -2.05 0.87 7.00
N GLN A 22 -2.26 0.37 8.22
CA GLN A 22 -1.28 -0.36 9.01
C GLN A 22 -1.80 -1.77 9.27
N GLY A 23 -0.95 -2.76 9.06
CA GLY A 23 -1.21 -4.17 9.35
C GLY A 23 -0.25 -4.67 10.43
N HIS A 24 -0.77 -5.45 11.37
CA HIS A 24 0.04 -6.14 12.37
C HIS A 24 -0.09 -7.64 12.16
N PHE A 25 1.03 -8.37 12.24
CA PHE A 25 1.06 -9.83 12.14
C PHE A 25 2.01 -10.41 13.19
N ILE A 26 1.96 -11.73 13.40
CA ILE A 26 2.67 -12.40 14.51
C ILE A 26 4.18 -12.11 14.50
N ALA A 27 4.75 -11.93 13.31
CA ALA A 27 6.17 -11.73 13.10
C ALA A 27 6.59 -10.26 12.91
N GLY A 28 5.67 -9.29 12.93
CA GLY A 28 6.01 -7.89 12.65
C GLY A 28 4.83 -6.99 12.26
N GLU A 29 5.14 -5.92 11.55
CA GLU A 29 4.17 -4.91 11.14
C GLU A 29 4.41 -4.43 9.71
N SER A 30 3.37 -3.85 9.12
CA SER A 30 3.42 -3.27 7.78
C SER A 30 2.59 -2.01 7.69
N LEU A 31 2.97 -1.17 6.73
CA LEU A 31 2.36 0.08 6.38
C LEU A 31 2.16 0.12 4.88
N TYR A 32 1.06 0.68 4.43
CA TYR A 32 0.85 1.00 3.03
C TYR A 32 0.17 2.35 2.85
N ILE A 33 0.46 2.98 1.71
CA ILE A 33 -0.38 4.04 1.15
C ILE A 33 -1.14 3.47 -0.04
N ARG A 34 -2.47 3.65 -0.03
CA ARG A 34 -3.37 3.21 -1.07
C ARG A 34 -3.88 4.37 -1.91
N PHE A 35 -3.83 4.19 -3.21
CA PHE A 35 -4.41 5.09 -4.21
C PHE A 35 -5.52 4.36 -4.97
N GLN A 36 -6.71 4.96 -5.06
CA GLN A 36 -7.78 4.41 -5.89
C GLN A 36 -7.91 5.12 -7.23
N ASN A 37 -8.05 4.33 -8.30
CA ASN A 37 -8.40 4.81 -9.63
C ASN A 37 -9.42 3.86 -10.27
N GLY A 38 -10.71 4.22 -10.19
CA GLY A 38 -11.80 3.36 -10.63
C GLY A 38 -11.79 2.02 -9.88
N PRO A 39 -11.78 0.86 -10.57
CA PRO A 39 -11.77 -0.46 -9.93
C PRO A 39 -10.39 -0.86 -9.39
N TYR A 40 -9.36 -0.05 -9.62
CA TYR A 40 -7.99 -0.36 -9.24
C TYR A 40 -7.62 0.28 -7.90
N SER A 41 -6.93 -0.48 -7.06
CA SER A 41 -6.24 0.02 -5.87
C SER A 41 -4.75 -0.26 -6.00
N TYR A 42 -3.93 0.77 -5.87
CA TYR A 42 -2.48 0.71 -5.92
C TYR A 42 -1.94 0.92 -4.52
N LEU A 43 -1.20 -0.04 -4.00
CA LEU A 43 -0.67 -0.01 -2.65
C LEU A 43 0.85 0.01 -2.74
N LEU A 44 1.45 1.15 -2.38
CA LEU A 44 2.87 1.18 -2.08
C LEU A 44 3.01 0.74 -0.63
N TYR A 45 3.70 -0.36 -0.39
CA TYR A 45 3.81 -0.99 0.92
C TYR A 45 5.26 -1.06 1.39
N GLN A 46 5.41 -1.05 2.70
CA GLN A 46 6.65 -1.29 3.42
C GLN A 46 6.32 -2.02 4.71
N GLY A 47 7.15 -2.95 5.12
CA GLY A 47 7.01 -3.58 6.42
C GLY A 47 8.28 -4.31 6.82
N GLU A 48 8.24 -4.80 8.05
CA GLU A 48 9.32 -5.54 8.66
C GLU A 48 8.77 -6.70 9.47
N GLY A 49 9.51 -7.81 9.44
CA GLY A 49 9.32 -8.93 10.34
C GLY A 49 10.60 -9.25 11.08
N ARG A 50 10.56 -10.28 11.92
CA ARG A 50 11.74 -10.74 12.69
C ARG A 50 12.86 -11.21 11.77
N GLY A 51 13.80 -10.31 11.47
CA GLY A 51 15.02 -10.59 10.69
C GLY A 51 14.87 -10.41 9.17
N TRP A 52 13.75 -9.85 8.70
CA TRP A 52 13.53 -9.57 7.29
C TRP A 52 12.69 -8.31 7.12
N ALA A 53 12.85 -7.63 6.00
CA ALA A 53 12.04 -6.48 5.63
C ALA A 53 11.42 -6.74 4.25
N PHE A 54 10.48 -5.91 3.84
CA PHE A 54 9.85 -5.98 2.53
C PHE A 54 9.29 -4.62 2.14
N LYS A 55 9.35 -4.31 0.84
CA LYS A 55 8.68 -3.15 0.28
C LYS A 55 8.45 -3.30 -1.20
N GLY A 56 7.42 -2.64 -1.70
CA GLY A 56 7.03 -2.81 -3.08
C GLY A 56 5.72 -2.14 -3.44
N LEU A 57 5.22 -2.49 -4.61
CA LEU A 57 3.94 -2.07 -5.15
C LEU A 57 3.05 -3.29 -5.34
N ALA A 58 1.82 -3.21 -4.83
CA ALA A 58 0.75 -4.15 -5.11
C ALA A 58 -0.37 -3.43 -5.88
N VAL A 59 -0.97 -4.14 -6.82
CA VAL A 59 -2.10 -3.64 -7.61
C VAL A 59 -3.25 -4.62 -7.48
N TYR A 60 -4.38 -4.10 -7.03
CA TYR A 60 -5.63 -4.83 -6.90
C TYR A 60 -6.62 -4.32 -7.94
N LYS A 61 -7.45 -5.21 -8.47
CA LYS A 61 -8.63 -4.87 -9.28
C LYS A 61 -9.83 -5.55 -8.65
N ASN A 62 -10.84 -4.77 -8.26
CA ASN A 62 -12.02 -5.27 -7.54
C ASN A 62 -11.63 -6.13 -6.33
N ASN A 63 -10.72 -5.61 -5.50
CA ASN A 63 -10.18 -6.27 -4.29
C ASN A 63 -9.38 -7.56 -4.53
N LYS A 64 -9.14 -7.96 -5.77
CA LYS A 64 -8.27 -9.09 -6.11
C LYS A 64 -6.87 -8.62 -6.50
N LEU A 65 -5.84 -9.19 -5.89
CA LEU A 65 -4.45 -8.93 -6.27
C LEU A 65 -4.20 -9.38 -7.72
N ILE A 66 -3.76 -8.46 -8.57
CA ILE A 66 -3.44 -8.74 -9.98
C ILE A 66 -1.97 -8.52 -10.31
N ASN A 67 -1.24 -7.80 -9.45
CA ASN A 67 0.21 -7.61 -9.59
C ASN A 67 0.86 -7.30 -8.25
N LYS A 68 2.05 -7.82 -8.02
CA LYS A 68 2.91 -7.48 -6.89
C LYS A 68 4.35 -7.43 -7.38
N LYS A 69 5.05 -6.34 -7.10
CA LYS A 69 6.48 -6.18 -7.41
C LYS A 69 7.22 -5.61 -6.23
N GLU A 70 8.34 -6.21 -5.90
CA GLU A 70 9.28 -5.71 -4.90
C GLU A 70 10.08 -4.53 -5.45
N CYS A 71 10.50 -3.62 -4.57
CA CYS A 71 11.40 -2.55 -4.97
C CYS A 71 12.81 -3.10 -5.27
N GLN A 72 13.39 -2.68 -6.40
CA GLN A 72 14.77 -3.04 -6.75
C GLN A 72 15.81 -2.31 -5.88
N ASN A 73 15.50 -1.08 -5.45
CA ASN A 73 16.39 -0.27 -4.62
C ASN A 73 15.80 -0.08 -3.23
N TRP A 74 16.53 -0.55 -2.22
CA TRP A 74 16.08 -0.51 -0.83
C TRP A 74 16.20 0.87 -0.16
N ASN A 75 16.80 1.84 -0.83
CA ASN A 75 16.95 3.21 -0.32
C ASN A 75 16.04 4.21 -1.06
N SER A 76 15.13 3.74 -1.90
CA SER A 76 14.29 4.60 -2.75
C SER A 76 13.27 5.46 -1.99
N PHE A 77 12.79 4.98 -0.84
CA PHE A 77 11.88 5.68 0.06
C PHE A 77 11.82 4.94 1.40
N ASP A 78 11.46 5.69 2.44
CA ASP A 78 10.94 5.18 3.70
C ASP A 78 9.48 5.61 3.82
N LEU A 79 8.58 4.63 3.89
CA LEU A 79 7.14 4.91 3.92
C LEU A 79 6.68 5.40 5.30
N TYR A 80 7.42 5.13 6.37
CA TYR A 80 6.99 5.49 7.73
C TYR A 80 6.88 7.00 7.94
N ASP A 81 7.62 7.80 7.17
CA ASP A 81 7.49 9.26 7.14
C ASP A 81 6.06 9.72 6.80
N ILE A 82 5.29 8.89 6.10
CA ILE A 82 3.92 9.21 5.73
C ILE A 82 2.97 9.34 6.93
N LEU A 83 3.31 8.71 8.05
CA LEU A 83 2.53 8.80 9.29
C LEU A 83 2.57 10.20 9.91
N ASN A 84 3.57 11.02 9.54
CA ASN A 84 3.63 12.42 9.94
C ASN A 84 2.65 13.30 9.16
N TYR A 85 2.06 12.78 8.08
CA TYR A 85 1.05 13.46 7.29
C TYR A 85 -0.34 13.06 7.77
N GLN A 86 -1.27 14.01 7.86
CA GLN A 86 -2.66 13.79 8.26
C GLN A 86 -3.49 13.12 7.15
N ILE A 87 -2.99 12.00 6.60
CA ILE A 87 -3.70 11.18 5.62
C ILE A 87 -4.78 10.38 6.34
N ARG A 88 -5.92 10.19 5.67
CA ARG A 88 -7.04 9.42 6.23
C ARG A 88 -6.66 7.96 6.34
N THR A 89 -7.02 7.34 7.46
CA THR A 89 -6.97 5.90 7.62
C THR A 89 -7.85 5.23 6.57
N ASP A 90 -7.38 4.08 6.07
CA ASP A 90 -8.10 3.31 5.09
C ASP A 90 -9.37 2.69 5.68
N PRO A 91 -10.57 3.06 5.21
CA PRO A 91 -11.81 2.44 5.69
C PRO A 91 -11.88 0.94 5.37
N ALA A 92 -11.07 0.45 4.43
CA ALA A 92 -10.98 -0.98 4.16
C ALA A 92 -10.37 -1.78 5.33
N LEU A 93 -9.70 -1.14 6.30
CA LEU A 93 -9.19 -1.79 7.50
C LEU A 93 -10.28 -2.08 8.53
N GLU A 94 -11.38 -1.34 8.52
CA GLU A 94 -12.51 -1.58 9.42
C GLU A 94 -13.33 -2.82 9.01
N LEU A 95 -13.08 -3.33 7.80
CA LEU A 95 -13.69 -4.55 7.32
C LEU A 95 -12.89 -5.74 7.85
N TYR A 96 -13.60 -6.67 8.51
CA TYR A 96 -13.02 -7.91 9.06
C TYR A 96 -12.24 -8.74 8.02
N ASP A 97 -12.50 -8.50 6.73
CA ASP A 97 -11.89 -9.19 5.60
C ASP A 97 -11.12 -8.18 4.70
N SER A 98 -10.33 -7.31 5.33
CA SER A 98 -9.52 -6.35 4.60
C SER A 98 -8.56 -7.07 3.65
N PRO A 99 -8.65 -6.88 2.32
CA PRO A 99 -7.81 -7.58 1.36
C PRO A 99 -6.36 -7.06 1.31
N TYR A 100 -6.02 -6.13 2.20
CA TYR A 100 -4.79 -5.33 2.16
C TYR A 100 -3.82 -5.62 3.30
N SER A 101 -3.88 -6.82 3.87
CA SER A 101 -2.83 -7.33 4.77
C SER A 101 -1.59 -7.71 3.95
N PHE A 102 -0.42 -7.25 4.36
CA PHE A 102 0.84 -7.72 3.80
C PHE A 102 1.66 -8.40 4.90
N ASP A 103 1.53 -9.72 4.98
CA ASP A 103 2.58 -10.60 5.49
C ASP A 103 3.14 -11.35 4.26
N PRO A 104 4.38 -11.12 3.82
CA PRO A 104 4.94 -11.86 2.70
C PRO A 104 5.10 -13.36 2.95
N ASN A 105 4.92 -13.83 4.20
CA ASN A 105 4.88 -15.24 4.55
C ASN A 105 3.45 -15.77 4.77
N SER A 106 2.40 -14.95 4.63
CA SER A 106 1.04 -15.47 4.64
C SER A 106 0.79 -16.26 3.36
N ASN A 107 0.53 -17.55 3.51
CA ASN A 107 0.14 -18.45 2.42
C ASN A 107 -1.32 -18.23 1.97
N GLU A 108 -1.74 -16.97 1.80
CA GLU A 108 -3.02 -16.65 1.16
C GLU A 108 -2.92 -16.70 -0.38
#